data_AF-A0A268K6F0-F1
#
_entry.id   AF-A0A268K6F0-F1
#
_cell.length_a   1.000
_cell.length_b   1.000
_cell.length_c   1.000
_cell.angle_alpha   90.00
_cell.angle_beta   90.00
_cell.angle_gamma   90.00
#
_symmetry.space_group_name_H-M   'P 1'
#
loop_
_entity.id
_entity.type
_entity.pdbx_description
1 polymer ?
#
loop_
_entity_poly.entity_id
_entity_poly.type
_entity_poly.pdbx_seq_one_letter_code
_entity_poly.pdbx_strand_id
1 'polypeptide(L)'
;MLKKLGAKLKEQKGFTLIELLAVIVILGIIAAIAIPAISSVISKSETKSKAQEGLQIISAAKMFMANESDDKKVDAGLVEANGFAGDLTEADLTAYLDRTDDKDFTITVSVNTTNGGFDYNLTSHDSSKLKLADGTTDENGKTEQELIEIAK
;
A
#
# COMPACT_ATOMS: atom_id res chain seq x y z
N MET A 1 -54.73 22.86 -36.03
CA MET A 1 -54.28 21.92 -34.98
C MET A 1 -53.10 22.43 -34.12
N LEU A 2 -52.67 23.70 -34.22
CA LEU A 2 -51.46 24.23 -33.56
C LEU A 2 -51.66 24.79 -32.12
N LYS A 3 -52.90 24.81 -31.59
CA LYS A 3 -53.23 25.50 -30.33
C LYS A 3 -52.86 24.70 -29.05
N LYS A 4 -52.37 23.45 -29.18
CA LYS A 4 -52.06 22.56 -28.04
C LYS A 4 -50.59 22.61 -27.58
N LEU A 5 -49.68 23.24 -28.32
CA LEU A 5 -48.26 23.29 -27.95
C LEU A 5 -47.92 24.36 -26.89
N GLY A 6 -48.59 25.52 -26.93
CA GLY A 6 -48.33 26.62 -25.99
C GLY A 6 -48.87 26.39 -24.57
N ALA A 7 -49.87 25.51 -24.40
CA ALA A 7 -50.42 25.18 -23.09
C ALA A 7 -49.46 24.34 -22.24
N LYS A 8 -48.67 23.45 -22.86
CA LYS A 8 -47.71 22.57 -22.18
C LYS A 8 -46.49 23.29 -21.61
N LEU A 9 -46.16 24.48 -22.13
CA LEU A 9 -45.06 25.32 -21.63
C LEU A 9 -45.44 26.13 -20.38
N LYS A 10 -46.74 26.34 -20.12
CA LYS A 10 -47.25 27.07 -18.95
C LYS A 10 -47.40 26.22 -17.69
N GLU A 11 -47.26 24.89 -17.79
CA GLU A 11 -47.38 23.95 -16.68
C GLU A 11 -46.04 23.54 -16.05
N GLN A 12 -44.95 24.22 -16.38
CA GLN A 12 -43.68 24.00 -15.69
C GLN A 12 -43.72 24.73 -14.33
N LYS A 13 -44.20 24.03 -13.29
CA LYS A 13 -44.00 24.44 -11.90
C LYS A 13 -42.50 24.45 -11.65
N GLY A 14 -41.90 25.64 -11.61
CA GLY A 14 -40.48 25.82 -11.34
C GLY A 14 -40.14 25.40 -9.91
N PHE A 15 -38.94 24.87 -9.73
CA PHE A 15 -38.35 24.56 -8.42
C PHE A 15 -38.14 25.87 -7.64
N THR A 16 -38.49 25.89 -6.36
CA THR A 16 -38.31 27.09 -5.54
C THR A 16 -36.90 27.15 -4.96
N LEU A 17 -36.36 28.35 -4.76
CA LEU A 17 -35.03 28.52 -4.14
C LEU A 17 -34.99 27.99 -2.71
N ILE A 18 -36.12 28.01 -2.00
CA ILE A 18 -36.22 27.49 -0.63
C ILE A 18 -36.10 25.97 -0.58
N GLU A 19 -36.66 25.26 -1.57
CA GLU A 19 -36.49 23.81 -1.71
C GLU A 19 -35.03 23.45 -2.00
N LEU A 20 -34.36 24.24 -2.84
CA LEU A 20 -32.93 24.04 -3.11
C LEU A 20 -32.08 24.28 -1.85
N LEU A 21 -32.43 25.32 -1.08
CA LEU A 21 -31.74 25.67 0.16
C LEU A 21 -31.87 24.57 1.22
N ALA A 22 -33.06 23.99 1.40
CA ALA A 22 -33.26 22.89 2.34
C ALA A 22 -32.41 21.66 1.98
N VAL A 23 -32.32 21.33 0.68
CA VAL A 23 -31.53 20.18 0.20
C VAL A 23 -30.03 20.37 0.47
N ILE A 24 -29.45 21.54 0.15
CA ILE A 24 -28.01 21.78 0.38
C ILE A 24 -27.66 21.77 1.86
N VAL A 25 -28.57 22.22 2.74
CA VAL A 25 -28.37 22.18 4.20
C VAL A 25 -28.30 20.73 4.68
N ILE A 26 -29.22 19.87 4.23
CA ILE A 26 -29.20 18.44 4.58
C ILE A 26 -27.93 17.76 4.04
N LEU A 27 -27.56 18.01 2.78
CA LEU A 27 -26.33 17.49 2.19
C LEU A 27 -25.08 17.97 2.94
N GLY A 28 -25.05 19.22 3.40
CA GLY A 28 -23.96 19.77 4.19
C GLY A 28 -23.77 19.07 5.53
N ILE A 29 -24.87 18.77 6.25
CA ILE A 29 -24.83 18.03 7.52
C ILE A 29 -24.30 16.61 7.30
N ILE A 30 -24.80 15.92 6.27
CA ILE A 30 -24.34 14.56 5.93
C ILE A 30 -22.84 14.58 5.56
N ALA A 31 -22.42 15.54 4.72
CA ALA A 31 -21.04 15.65 4.28
C ALA A 31 -20.08 15.90 5.45
N ALA A 32 -20.47 16.73 6.43
CA ALA A 32 -19.65 17.03 7.60
C ALA A 32 -19.28 15.78 8.43
N ILE A 33 -20.18 14.79 8.51
CA ILE A 33 -19.94 13.53 9.23
C ILE A 33 -19.28 12.50 8.31
N ALA A 34 -19.75 12.40 7.05
CA ALA A 34 -19.32 11.39 6.11
C ALA A 34 -17.87 11.56 5.66
N ILE A 35 -17.40 12.79 5.40
CA ILE A 35 -16.05 13.06 4.90
C ILE A 35 -14.97 12.55 5.87
N PRO A 36 -14.93 12.94 7.16
CA PRO A 36 -13.88 12.46 8.07
C PRO A 36 -13.97 10.95 8.30
N ALA A 37 -15.18 10.38 8.40
CA ALA A 37 -15.37 8.95 8.57
C ALA A 37 -14.83 8.15 7.38
N ILE A 38 -15.21 8.52 6.15
CA ILE A 38 -14.76 7.85 4.92
C ILE A 38 -13.25 8.05 4.72
N SER A 39 -12.74 9.26 4.96
CA SER A 39 -11.31 9.55 4.85
C SER A 39 -10.45 8.65 5.75
N SER A 40 -10.89 8.39 6.99
CA SER A 40 -10.18 7.48 7.91
C SER A 40 -10.21 6.01 7.44
N VAL A 41 -11.29 5.58 6.79
CA VAL A 41 -11.40 4.23 6.25
C VAL A 41 -10.51 4.06 5.02
N ILE A 42 -10.49 5.07 4.14
CA ILE A 42 -9.63 5.08 2.95
C ILE A 42 -8.15 5.02 3.37
N SER A 43 -7.72 5.89 4.29
CA SER A 43 -6.31 5.91 4.72
C SER A 43 -5.87 4.59 5.38
N LYS A 44 -6.75 3.96 6.16
CA LYS A 44 -6.51 2.63 6.72
C LYS A 44 -6.44 1.56 5.64
N SER A 45 -7.32 1.62 4.64
CA SER A 45 -7.30 0.68 3.51
C SER A 45 -6.02 0.81 2.69
N GLU A 46 -5.58 2.04 2.41
CA GLU A 46 -4.32 2.31 1.69
C GLU A 46 -3.11 1.79 2.48
N THR A 47 -3.06 2.06 3.79
CA THR A 47 -1.99 1.58 4.68
C THR A 47 -1.90 0.05 4.65
N LYS A 48 -3.04 -0.64 4.74
CA LYS A 48 -3.10 -2.11 4.66
C LYS A 48 -2.68 -2.65 3.30
N SER A 49 -3.14 -2.01 2.22
CA SER A 49 -2.79 -2.40 0.86
C SER A 49 -1.27 -2.33 0.66
N LYS A 50 -0.65 -1.22 1.08
CA LYS A 50 0.81 -1.03 0.99
C LYS A 50 1.56 -2.06 1.84
N ALA A 51 1.08 -2.36 3.05
CA ALA A 51 1.69 -3.38 3.89
C ALA A 51 1.62 -4.78 3.25
N GLN A 52 0.47 -5.13 2.64
CA GLN A 52 0.30 -6.41 1.93
C GLN A 52 1.20 -6.52 0.70
N GLU A 53 1.37 -5.43 -0.05
CA GLU A 53 2.30 -5.39 -1.18
C GLU A 53 3.74 -5.64 -0.71
N GLY A 54 4.18 -4.98 0.36
CA GLY A 54 5.50 -5.23 0.95
C GLY A 54 5.71 -6.69 1.39
N LEU A 55 4.67 -7.35 1.91
CA LEU A 55 4.71 -8.77 2.25
C LEU A 55 4.85 -9.67 1.01
N GLN A 56 4.19 -9.32 -0.09
CA GLN A 56 4.34 -10.05 -1.34
C GLN A 56 5.78 -9.94 -1.87
N ILE A 57 6.38 -8.75 -1.79
CA ILE A 57 7.78 -8.52 -2.18
C ILE A 57 8.74 -9.35 -1.32
N ILE A 58 8.58 -9.34 0.01
CA ILE A 58 9.41 -10.18 0.90
C ILE A 58 9.21 -11.66 0.60
N SER A 59 7.98 -12.11 0.35
CA SER A 59 7.70 -13.50 -0.01
C SER A 59 8.39 -13.89 -1.32
N ALA A 60 8.42 -13.01 -2.31
CA ALA A 60 9.14 -13.24 -3.56
C ALA A 60 10.66 -13.31 -3.33
N ALA A 61 11.22 -12.43 -2.50
CA ALA A 61 12.63 -12.47 -2.12
C ALA A 61 13.01 -13.79 -1.41
N LYS A 62 12.13 -14.32 -0.56
CA LYS A 62 12.30 -15.65 0.06
C LYS A 62 12.29 -16.78 -0.98
N MET A 63 11.36 -16.74 -1.93
CA MET A 63 11.30 -17.73 -3.01
C MET A 63 12.55 -17.67 -3.90
N PHE A 64 13.02 -16.47 -4.24
CA PHE A 64 14.27 -16.26 -4.98
C PHE A 64 15.48 -16.82 -4.22
N MET A 65 15.59 -16.53 -2.92
CA MET A 65 16.65 -17.09 -2.08
C MET A 65 16.54 -18.61 -1.92
N ALA A 66 15.36 -19.21 -2.06
CA ALA A 66 15.22 -20.66 -2.00
C ALA A 66 15.63 -21.36 -3.31
N ASN A 67 15.47 -20.72 -4.47
CA ASN A 67 15.68 -21.34 -5.78
C ASN A 67 17.01 -20.93 -6.45
N GLU A 68 17.47 -19.69 -6.30
CA GLU A 68 18.64 -19.13 -7.00
C GLU A 68 19.82 -18.83 -6.06
N SER A 69 19.76 -19.27 -4.81
CA SER A 69 20.80 -18.96 -3.81
C SER A 69 22.18 -19.48 -4.16
N ASP A 70 22.36 -20.40 -5.11
CA ASP A 70 23.66 -20.88 -5.56
C ASP A 70 24.37 -19.94 -6.55
N ASP A 71 23.63 -19.20 -7.38
CA ASP A 71 24.19 -18.38 -8.47
C ASP A 71 24.56 -16.95 -8.01
N LYS A 72 23.97 -16.50 -6.89
CA LYS A 72 24.27 -15.21 -6.24
C LYS A 72 24.95 -15.35 -4.88
N LYS A 73 25.61 -16.47 -4.58
CA LYS A 73 26.50 -16.55 -3.41
C LYS A 73 27.63 -15.56 -3.62
N VAL A 74 27.54 -14.42 -2.95
CA VAL A 74 28.69 -13.57 -2.68
C VAL A 74 29.76 -14.49 -2.08
N ASP A 75 30.95 -14.44 -2.67
CA ASP A 75 32.12 -15.26 -2.36
C ASP A 75 32.16 -15.73 -0.90
N ALA A 76 32.11 -17.05 -0.71
CA ALA A 76 32.14 -17.71 0.58
C ALA A 76 33.40 -17.32 1.41
N GLY A 77 34.40 -16.68 0.80
CA GLY A 77 35.59 -16.11 1.46
C GLY A 77 35.38 -14.80 2.23
N LEU A 78 34.21 -14.15 2.15
CA LEU A 78 33.85 -12.97 2.97
C LEU A 78 32.82 -13.28 4.07
N VAL A 79 32.47 -14.56 4.25
CA VAL A 79 31.49 -15.04 5.24
C VAL A 79 32.18 -15.38 6.56
N GLU A 80 33.16 -14.58 6.96
CA GLU A 80 33.72 -14.62 8.30
C GLU A 80 33.49 -13.25 8.97
N ALA A 81 32.72 -13.29 10.06
CA ALA A 81 32.41 -12.23 10.99
C ALA A 81 31.27 -11.22 10.71
N ASN A 82 30.76 -11.02 9.48
CA ASN A 82 29.69 -10.01 9.24
C ASN A 82 28.58 -10.38 8.23
N GLY A 83 28.25 -11.67 8.07
CA GLY A 83 26.99 -12.16 7.47
C GLY A 83 26.32 -11.27 6.41
N PHE A 84 26.88 -11.18 5.20
CA PHE A 84 26.22 -10.45 4.12
C PHE A 84 25.36 -11.36 3.26
N ALA A 85 24.10 -10.97 3.06
CA ALA A 85 23.30 -11.37 1.91
C ALA A 85 22.93 -10.08 1.13
N GLY A 86 22.81 -10.19 -0.18
CA GLY A 86 22.75 -9.02 -1.07
C GLY A 86 21.46 -8.21 -0.96
N ASP A 87 21.47 -7.07 -1.66
CA ASP A 87 20.26 -6.35 -2.00
C ASP A 87 19.59 -6.99 -3.22
N LEU A 88 18.27 -7.20 -3.14
CA LEU A 88 17.43 -7.64 -4.25
C LEU A 88 16.54 -6.49 -4.68
N THR A 89 16.43 -6.30 -6.00
CA THR A 89 15.62 -5.24 -6.62
C THR A 89 14.50 -5.85 -7.46
N GLU A 90 13.64 -5.02 -8.05
CA GLU A 90 12.60 -5.46 -9.00
C GLU A 90 13.18 -6.40 -10.07
N ALA A 91 14.34 -6.05 -10.63
CA ALA A 91 14.97 -6.81 -11.72
C ALA A 91 15.24 -8.27 -11.32
N ASP A 92 15.65 -8.50 -10.07
CA ASP A 92 15.97 -9.83 -9.55
C ASP A 92 14.70 -10.66 -9.27
N LEU A 93 13.60 -9.99 -8.94
CA LEU A 93 12.36 -10.63 -8.52
C LEU A 93 11.29 -10.70 -9.61
N THR A 94 11.58 -10.26 -10.84
CA THR A 94 10.61 -10.27 -11.96
C THR A 94 9.99 -11.63 -12.27
N ALA A 95 10.70 -12.73 -12.01
CA ALA A 95 10.16 -14.09 -12.19
C ALA A 95 9.23 -14.54 -11.05
N TYR A 96 9.29 -13.86 -9.91
CA TYR A 96 8.58 -14.19 -8.67
C TYR A 96 7.52 -13.16 -8.26
N LEU A 97 7.49 -12.00 -8.93
CA LEU A 97 6.53 -10.92 -8.72
C LEU A 97 5.81 -10.60 -10.04
N ASP A 98 4.51 -10.88 -10.08
CA ASP A 98 3.71 -10.78 -11.30
C ASP A 98 3.17 -9.37 -11.58
N ARG A 99 3.31 -8.44 -10.61
CA ARG A 99 3.22 -6.97 -10.71
C ARG A 99 3.21 -6.32 -9.32
N THR A 100 4.04 -5.31 -9.13
CA THR A 100 3.94 -4.35 -8.03
C THR A 100 3.53 -3.00 -8.60
N ASP A 101 2.69 -2.25 -7.88
CA ASP A 101 2.29 -0.89 -8.28
C ASP A 101 3.48 0.07 -8.08
N ASP A 102 4.32 -0.21 -7.09
CA ASP A 102 5.59 0.46 -6.84
C ASP A 102 6.78 -0.45 -7.20
N LYS A 103 7.62 0.02 -8.12
CA LYS A 103 8.81 -0.70 -8.63
C LYS A 103 10.09 -0.28 -7.92
N ASP A 104 10.06 0.85 -7.21
CA ASP A 104 11.20 1.35 -6.47
C ASP A 104 11.23 0.67 -5.10
N PHE A 105 11.78 -0.55 -5.05
CA PHE A 105 12.00 -1.26 -3.80
C PHE A 105 13.36 -1.94 -3.76
N THR A 106 13.89 -2.08 -2.54
CA THR A 106 15.11 -2.84 -2.27
C THR A 106 14.87 -3.76 -1.08
N ILE A 107 15.10 -5.06 -1.26
CA ILE A 107 15.11 -6.02 -0.15
C ILE A 107 16.56 -6.26 0.23
N THR A 108 16.96 -5.83 1.43
CA THR A 108 18.25 -6.21 2.01
C THR A 108 18.08 -7.55 2.71
N VAL A 109 18.81 -8.56 2.25
CA VAL A 109 18.87 -9.86 2.90
C VAL A 109 20.04 -9.85 3.87
N SER A 110 19.96 -10.48 5.04
CA SER A 110 21.10 -10.61 5.95
C SER A 110 21.15 -12.01 6.52
N VAL A 111 22.36 -12.53 6.75
CA VAL A 111 22.50 -13.87 7.34
C VAL A 111 22.33 -13.76 8.84
N ASN A 112 21.33 -14.46 9.36
CA ASN A 112 21.13 -14.59 10.79
C ASN A 112 22.13 -15.61 11.35
N THR A 113 23.25 -15.12 11.90
CA THR A 113 24.32 -15.95 12.46
C THR A 113 23.91 -16.74 13.70
N THR A 114 22.75 -16.43 14.30
CA THR A 114 22.23 -17.15 15.48
C THR A 114 21.46 -18.41 15.07
N ASN A 115 20.66 -18.32 13.99
CA ASN A 115 19.76 -19.40 13.58
C ASN A 115 20.17 -20.08 12.25
N GLY A 116 21.19 -19.56 11.57
CA GLY A 116 21.60 -20.02 10.23
C GLY A 116 20.58 -19.71 9.13
N GLY A 117 19.60 -18.85 9.40
CA GLY A 117 18.56 -18.42 8.46
C GLY A 117 18.88 -17.07 7.78
N PHE A 118 17.95 -16.58 6.97
CA PHE A 118 18.03 -15.26 6.34
C PHE A 118 17.00 -14.31 6.95
N ASP A 119 17.43 -13.10 7.30
CA ASP A 119 16.57 -11.97 7.65
C ASP A 119 16.32 -11.13 6.39
N TYR A 120 15.11 -10.61 6.24
CA TYR A 120 14.67 -9.83 5.08
C TYR A 120 14.13 -8.49 5.55
N ASN A 121 14.68 -7.42 5.01
CA ASN A 121 14.26 -6.07 5.33
C ASN A 121 13.90 -5.31 4.04
N LEU A 122 12.67 -4.81 3.96
CA LEU A 122 12.18 -4.04 2.83
C LEU A 122 12.45 -2.55 3.03
N THR A 123 13.24 -1.98 2.12
CA THR A 123 13.59 -0.56 2.07
C THR A 123 13.15 0.05 0.74
N SER A 124 13.14 1.38 0.68
CA SER A 124 12.79 2.19 -0.49
C SER A 124 11.36 2.10 -1.04
N HIS A 125 10.54 1.15 -0.57
CA HIS A 125 9.14 1.00 -0.94
C HIS A 125 8.21 1.88 -0.09
N ASP A 126 7.03 2.24 -0.59
CA ASP A 126 6.03 3.00 0.16
C ASP A 126 5.56 2.31 1.46
N SER A 127 5.65 0.98 1.54
CA SER A 127 5.41 0.24 2.78
C SER A 127 6.47 0.49 3.86
N SER A 128 7.69 0.87 3.47
CA SER A 128 8.79 1.13 4.42
C SER A 128 8.53 2.38 5.25
N LYS A 129 7.73 3.31 4.73
CA LYS A 129 7.34 4.57 5.38
C LYS A 129 6.08 4.43 6.24
N LEU A 130 5.51 3.23 6.38
CA LEU A 130 4.33 3.00 7.20
C LEU A 130 4.69 3.07 8.70
N LYS A 131 3.80 3.67 9.48
CA LYS A 131 3.96 3.79 10.92
C LYS A 131 3.76 2.43 11.59
N LEU A 132 4.63 2.10 12.54
CA LEU A 132 4.48 0.95 13.43
C LEU A 132 3.34 1.22 14.44
N ALA A 133 2.90 0.17 15.14
CA ALA A 133 1.82 0.25 16.12
C ALA A 133 2.10 1.25 17.27
N ASP A 134 3.37 1.58 17.53
CA ASP A 134 3.80 2.59 18.49
C ASP A 134 3.82 4.03 17.94
N GLY A 135 3.44 4.22 16.67
CA GLY A 135 3.39 5.52 15.99
C GLY A 135 4.72 6.00 15.41
N THR A 136 5.81 5.23 15.56
CA THR A 136 7.12 5.52 14.99
C THR A 136 7.19 5.09 13.53
N THR A 137 8.01 5.77 12.74
CA THR A 137 8.35 5.37 11.38
C THR A 137 9.80 4.90 11.46
N ASP A 138 10.05 3.60 11.35
CA ASP A 138 11.42 3.11 11.24
C ASP A 138 11.98 3.53 9.88
N GLU A 139 13.02 4.36 9.92
CA GLU A 139 13.75 4.85 8.75
C GLU A 139 14.70 3.78 8.17
N ASN A 140 14.88 2.65 8.87
CA ASN A 140 15.76 1.55 8.46
C ASN A 140 15.06 0.45 7.65
N GLY A 141 13.78 0.59 7.32
CA GLY A 141 13.01 -0.38 6.53
C GLY A 141 11.87 -1.04 7.31
N LYS A 142 11.27 -2.08 6.74
CA LYS A 142 10.28 -2.92 7.41
C LYS A 142 10.59 -4.38 7.26
N THR A 143 10.60 -5.08 8.38
CA THR A 143 10.63 -6.53 8.44
C THR A 143 9.25 -7.12 8.13
N GLU A 144 9.22 -8.41 7.79
CA GLU A 144 7.96 -9.14 7.56
C GLU A 144 7.01 -9.08 8.76
N GLN A 145 7.54 -9.17 9.99
CA GLN A 145 6.72 -9.18 11.21
C GLN A 145 6.01 -7.85 11.41
N GLU A 146 6.69 -6.74 11.15
CA GLU A 146 6.13 -5.40 11.24
C GLU A 146 5.07 -5.17 10.16
N LEU A 147 5.31 -5.62 8.93
CA LEU A 147 4.31 -5.51 7.86
C LEU A 147 3.08 -6.38 8.14
N ILE A 148 3.24 -7.57 8.72
CA ILE A 148 2.12 -8.40 9.19
C ILE A 148 1.31 -7.67 10.26
N GLU A 149 1.97 -6.98 11.19
CA GLU A 149 1.29 -6.22 12.23
C GLU A 149 0.50 -5.04 11.66
N ILE A 150 1.08 -4.28 10.73
CA ILE A 150 0.43 -3.15 10.07
C ILE A 150 -0.74 -3.60 9.18
N ALA A 151 -0.67 -4.79 8.58
CA ALA A 151 -1.73 -5.32 7.73
C ALA A 151 -2.98 -5.80 8.50
N LYS A 152 -2.86 -6.07 9.81
CA LYS A 152 -3.99 -6.52 10.68
C LYS A 152 -5.09 -5.47 10.81
#